data_AF-A0A1S2VFV4-F1
#
_entry.id   AF-A0A1S2VFV4-F1
#
_cell.length_a   1.000
_cell.length_b   1.000
_cell.length_c   1.000
_cell.angle_alpha   90.00
_cell.angle_beta   90.00
_cell.angle_gamma   90.00
#
_symmetry.space_group_name_H-M   'P 1'
#
loop_
_entity.id
_entity.type
_entity.pdbx_description
1 polymer ?
#
loop_
_entity_poly.entity_id
_entity_poly.type
_entity_poly.pdbx_seq_one_letter_code
_entity_poly.pdbx_strand_id
1 'polypeptide(L)'
;MADQLYSKTRMKLWPLDNELSDAVIERWARLNGRAAEVFRKVTMSRSDKTFYAADQQERPCFMINGSQRNIVFYNGSAPWTRAAVTVTNGYETVGGVYQPHEQTPFHVSEPWIGVQVGTVGSEMLVAALYCPDGYRMCYTHYAQNDTGTTDLENACTYLANSPMAIIDSDATYYWRHAYILGTVDQIRDYVYAQARQAKPDWSFTMANGRNDFHPWKGGDQKMPFPQDSWRVTMQDHESKLVSAMGSWAASGITNLKIQMAYTGSRSNLFALWLRSGQKPAGFNPDRPSQESLRWPNGTIAGPAYDTQSMTFPVTGDGVERVYTINVASKSGWTGIIQQFEIGYYYGWAGSVNPGEIFNVKRIWCE
;
A
#
# COMPACT_ATOMS: atom_id res chain seq x y z
N MET A 1 12.34 -28.85 12.19
CA MET A 1 12.01 -28.15 10.92
C MET A 1 11.17 -29.08 10.03
N ALA A 2 9.96 -29.48 10.44
CA ALA A 2 9.16 -30.49 9.74
C ALA A 2 7.80 -30.00 9.18
N ASP A 3 7.38 -28.75 9.45
CA ASP A 3 6.01 -28.28 9.12
C ASP A 3 6.01 -27.14 8.10
N GLN A 4 6.71 -27.31 6.97
CA GLN A 4 6.80 -26.27 5.94
C GLN A 4 6.64 -26.86 4.53
N LEU A 5 5.63 -26.37 3.81
CA LEU A 5 5.44 -26.65 2.39
C LEU A 5 6.29 -25.69 1.58
N TYR A 6 7.18 -26.24 0.74
CA TYR A 6 7.94 -25.47 -0.24
C TYR A 6 7.43 -25.75 -1.66
N SER A 7 7.36 -24.70 -2.47
CA SER A 7 7.11 -24.82 -3.91
C SER A 7 7.95 -23.81 -4.68
N LYS A 8 8.47 -24.21 -5.85
CA LYS A 8 9.17 -23.35 -6.79
C LYS A 8 8.54 -23.48 -8.17
N THR A 9 8.10 -22.37 -8.73
CA THR A 9 7.33 -22.37 -9.98
C THR A 9 7.77 -21.24 -10.91
N ARG A 10 7.54 -21.45 -12.21
CA ARG A 10 7.44 -20.39 -13.22
C ARG A 10 5.99 -20.35 -13.67
N MET A 11 5.39 -19.17 -13.72
CA MET A 11 3.99 -19.03 -14.10
C MET A 11 3.88 -18.95 -15.62
N LYS A 12 2.73 -19.31 -16.17
CA LYS A 12 2.40 -18.96 -17.56
C LYS A 12 1.83 -17.55 -17.59
N LEU A 13 2.16 -16.78 -18.62
CA LEU A 13 1.63 -15.44 -18.81
C LEU A 13 0.21 -15.54 -19.36
N TRP A 14 -0.77 -15.08 -18.58
CA TRP A 14 -2.20 -15.15 -18.92
C TRP A 14 -2.56 -14.63 -20.34
N PRO A 15 -2.01 -13.51 -20.83
CA PRO A 15 -2.41 -13.00 -22.15
C PRO A 15 -1.69 -13.70 -23.32
N LEU A 16 -0.80 -14.65 -23.06
CA LEU A 16 0.04 -15.29 -24.08
C LEU A 16 -0.24 -16.79 -24.17
N ASP A 17 -0.03 -17.35 -25.35
CA ASP A 17 -0.25 -18.78 -25.59
C ASP A 17 0.87 -19.62 -24.97
N ASN A 18 0.60 -20.18 -23.78
CA ASN A 18 1.46 -21.13 -23.09
C ASN A 18 2.90 -20.63 -22.79
N GLU A 19 3.12 -19.32 -22.84
CA GLU A 19 4.43 -18.73 -22.59
C GLU A 19 4.75 -18.67 -21.10
N LEU A 20 5.95 -19.11 -20.72
CA LEU A 20 6.42 -19.00 -19.34
C LEU A 20 6.86 -17.57 -19.03
N SER A 21 6.58 -17.11 -17.82
CA SER A 21 7.12 -15.86 -17.33
C SER A 21 8.63 -15.96 -17.11
N ASP A 22 9.29 -14.82 -17.23
CA ASP A 22 10.69 -14.60 -16.84
C ASP A 22 10.85 -14.47 -15.32
N ALA A 23 9.85 -14.87 -14.54
CA ALA A 23 9.85 -14.80 -13.08
C ALA A 23 9.85 -16.21 -12.49
N VAL A 24 10.74 -16.42 -11.51
CA VAL A 24 10.74 -17.63 -10.67
C VAL A 24 10.16 -17.26 -9.31
N ILE A 25 9.10 -17.95 -8.91
CA ILE A 25 8.42 -17.75 -7.62
C ILE A 25 8.76 -18.94 -6.72
N GLU A 26 9.45 -18.66 -5.63
CA GLU A 26 9.66 -19.59 -4.53
C GLU A 26 8.70 -19.22 -3.40
N ARG A 27 8.04 -20.21 -2.82
CA ARG A 27 7.07 -20.04 -1.73
C ARG A 27 7.34 -21.04 -0.63
N TRP A 28 7.24 -20.56 0.59
CA TRP A 28 7.27 -21.35 1.80
C TRP A 28 6.00 -21.06 2.59
N ALA A 29 5.23 -22.08 2.89
CA ALA A 29 4.02 -21.97 3.70
C ALA A 29 4.14 -22.84 4.94
N ARG A 30 3.70 -22.34 6.09
CA ARG A 30 3.63 -23.10 7.34
C ARG A 30 2.33 -22.79 8.07
N LEU A 31 1.83 -23.73 8.86
CA LEU A 31 0.75 -23.47 9.80
C LEU A 31 1.33 -23.00 11.13
N ASN A 32 0.77 -21.93 11.67
CA ASN A 32 1.07 -21.40 13.00
C ASN A 32 -0.26 -21.16 13.72
N GLY A 33 -0.76 -22.20 14.38
CA GLY A 33 -2.10 -22.20 14.96
C GLY A 33 -3.17 -21.93 13.89
N ARG A 34 -3.84 -20.78 14.01
CA ARG A 34 -4.92 -20.33 13.10
C ARG A 34 -4.46 -19.66 11.82
N ALA A 35 -3.16 -19.41 11.68
CA ALA A 35 -2.58 -18.67 10.57
C ALA A 35 -1.79 -19.60 9.64
N ALA A 36 -2.12 -19.57 8.36
CA ALA A 36 -1.25 -20.06 7.30
C ALA A 36 -0.30 -18.95 6.89
N GLU A 37 0.92 -18.98 7.41
CA GLU A 37 1.96 -18.01 7.11
C GLU A 37 2.66 -18.37 5.82
N VAL A 38 2.83 -17.39 4.94
CA VAL A 38 3.41 -17.60 3.62
C VAL A 38 4.48 -16.56 3.34
N PHE A 39 5.69 -17.05 3.10
CA PHE A 39 6.81 -16.28 2.59
C PHE A 39 6.98 -16.55 1.09
N ARG A 40 7.17 -15.50 0.29
CA ARG A 40 7.47 -15.61 -1.13
C ARG A 40 8.78 -14.90 -1.44
N LYS A 41 9.54 -15.49 -2.36
CA LYS A 41 10.65 -14.85 -3.04
C LYS A 41 10.36 -14.88 -4.54
N VAL A 42 10.35 -13.72 -5.18
CA VAL A 42 10.13 -13.60 -6.63
C VAL A 42 11.42 -13.09 -7.25
N THR A 43 12.03 -13.88 -8.12
CA THR A 43 13.25 -13.51 -8.85
C THR A 43 12.87 -13.20 -10.29
N MET A 44 13.09 -11.96 -10.70
CA MET A 44 12.85 -11.51 -12.07
C MET A 44 14.14 -11.67 -12.91
N SER A 45 13.99 -12.07 -14.16
CA SER A 45 15.07 -12.09 -15.16
C SER A 45 14.55 -11.75 -16.56
N ARG A 46 13.82 -10.62 -16.67
CA ARG A 46 13.19 -10.19 -17.93
C ARG A 46 14.22 -9.78 -18.98
N SER A 47 14.01 -10.17 -20.23
CA SER A 47 14.94 -9.88 -21.33
C SER A 47 14.86 -8.45 -21.86
N ASP A 48 13.68 -7.81 -21.85
CA ASP A 48 13.43 -6.47 -22.40
C ASP A 48 14.20 -5.33 -21.70
N LYS A 49 14.58 -5.55 -20.43
CA LYS A 49 15.18 -4.56 -19.52
C LYS A 49 14.38 -3.26 -19.41
N THR A 50 13.10 -3.25 -19.78
CA THR A 50 12.29 -2.04 -19.82
C THR A 50 11.91 -1.57 -18.41
N PHE A 51 12.05 -0.27 -18.16
CA PHE A 51 11.52 0.36 -16.94
C PHE A 51 10.03 0.60 -17.10
N TYR A 52 9.22 0.05 -16.20
CA TYR A 52 7.79 0.32 -16.14
C TYR A 52 7.51 1.24 -14.96
N ALA A 53 6.57 2.16 -15.14
CA ALA A 53 6.09 2.98 -14.03
C ALA A 53 5.50 2.10 -12.92
N ALA A 54 5.42 2.66 -11.72
CA ALA A 54 4.74 1.97 -10.63
C ALA A 54 3.28 1.73 -11.01
N ASP A 55 2.83 0.49 -10.83
CA ASP A 55 1.44 0.11 -11.06
C ASP A 55 0.94 -0.72 -9.89
N GLN A 56 -0.38 -0.84 -9.79
CA GLN A 56 -1.05 -1.65 -8.80
C GLN A 56 -0.65 -3.12 -8.98
N GLN A 57 -0.22 -3.72 -7.88
CA GLN A 57 0.08 -5.15 -7.79
C GLN A 57 -0.89 -5.82 -6.84
N GLU A 58 -1.43 -6.98 -7.18
CA GLU A 58 -2.34 -7.74 -6.31
C GLU A 58 -1.55 -8.81 -5.52
N ARG A 59 -0.83 -8.37 -4.48
CA ARG A 59 0.19 -9.18 -3.77
C ARG A 59 -0.05 -9.28 -2.25
N PRO A 60 -0.75 -10.31 -1.75
CA PRO A 60 -1.48 -11.37 -2.45
C PRO A 60 -2.94 -10.97 -2.74
N CYS A 61 -3.56 -11.76 -3.62
CA CYS A 61 -5.00 -11.91 -3.66
C CYS A 61 -5.48 -13.09 -2.80
N PHE A 62 -6.74 -13.03 -2.39
CA PHE A 62 -7.45 -14.04 -1.64
C PHE A 62 -8.88 -14.09 -2.17
N MET A 63 -9.29 -15.27 -2.65
CA MET A 63 -10.63 -15.53 -3.13
C MET A 63 -11.28 -16.54 -2.20
N ILE A 64 -12.50 -16.25 -1.77
CA ILE A 64 -13.26 -17.16 -0.91
C ILE A 64 -14.71 -17.23 -1.35
N ASN A 65 -15.20 -18.46 -1.38
CA ASN A 65 -16.59 -18.78 -1.65
C ASN A 65 -17.29 -19.06 -0.32
N GLY A 66 -18.55 -18.64 -0.20
CA GLY A 66 -19.31 -18.88 1.01
C GLY A 66 -20.62 -18.10 1.07
N SER A 67 -21.58 -18.66 1.81
CA SER A 67 -22.92 -18.10 1.99
C SER A 67 -22.96 -16.85 2.88
N GLN A 68 -21.92 -16.63 3.67
CA GLN A 68 -21.65 -15.35 4.33
C GLN A 68 -20.47 -14.67 3.63
N ARG A 69 -20.61 -13.37 3.38
CA ARG A 69 -19.68 -12.62 2.54
C ARG A 69 -19.47 -11.16 2.97
N ASN A 70 -19.80 -10.84 4.22
CA ASN A 70 -19.54 -9.49 4.70
C ASN A 70 -18.04 -9.25 4.77
N ILE A 71 -17.59 -8.13 4.22
CA ILE A 71 -16.21 -7.69 4.27
C ILE A 71 -15.96 -7.04 5.63
N VAL A 72 -14.84 -7.36 6.24
CA VAL A 72 -14.44 -6.89 7.58
C VAL A 72 -13.04 -6.29 7.50
N PHE A 73 -12.88 -5.05 7.95
CA PHE A 73 -11.58 -4.37 8.03
C PHE A 73 -11.59 -3.27 9.07
N TYR A 74 -10.43 -2.65 9.31
CA TYR A 74 -10.32 -1.46 10.15
C TYR A 74 -9.61 -0.33 9.41
N ASN A 75 -10.32 0.78 9.18
CA ASN A 75 -9.79 2.03 8.60
C ASN A 75 -10.01 3.25 9.52
N GLY A 76 -10.33 3.00 10.81
CA GLY A 76 -10.59 4.02 11.80
C GLY A 76 -9.34 4.76 12.31
N SER A 77 -9.55 5.72 13.21
CA SER A 77 -8.51 6.63 13.72
C SER A 77 -7.74 6.13 14.94
N ALA A 78 -8.12 4.98 15.50
CA ALA A 78 -7.51 4.40 16.70
C ALA A 78 -7.06 2.94 16.44
N PRO A 79 -6.19 2.69 15.44
CA PRO A 79 -5.69 1.36 15.17
C PRO A 79 -4.97 0.81 16.40
N TRP A 80 -4.96 -0.52 16.55
CA TRP A 80 -4.25 -1.18 17.65
C TRP A 80 -4.91 -1.03 19.03
N THR A 81 -6.15 -0.54 19.08
CA THR A 81 -6.93 -0.36 20.32
C THR A 81 -8.10 -1.34 20.45
N ARG A 82 -8.26 -2.25 19.47
CA ARG A 82 -9.44 -3.12 19.33
C ARG A 82 -10.76 -2.37 19.13
N ALA A 83 -10.72 -1.11 18.66
CA ALA A 83 -11.92 -0.36 18.28
C ALA A 83 -12.78 -1.14 17.26
N ALA A 84 -14.08 -0.82 17.18
CA ALA A 84 -15.01 -1.53 16.29
C ALA A 84 -14.51 -1.56 14.84
N VAL A 85 -14.65 -2.72 14.20
CA VAL A 85 -14.32 -2.91 12.77
C VAL A 85 -15.43 -2.35 11.89
N THR A 86 -15.05 -1.98 10.67
CA THR A 86 -15.99 -1.69 9.59
C THR A 86 -16.47 -3.01 9.00
N VAL A 87 -17.79 -3.15 8.85
CA VAL A 87 -18.43 -4.31 8.23
C VAL A 87 -19.34 -3.83 7.11
N THR A 88 -19.25 -4.46 5.95
CA THR A 88 -20.10 -4.14 4.78
C THR A 88 -20.45 -5.41 4.03
N ASN A 89 -21.64 -5.45 3.42
CA ASN A 89 -22.01 -6.53 2.51
C ASN A 89 -21.37 -6.39 1.13
N GLY A 90 -20.65 -5.28 0.87
CA GLY A 90 -19.91 -5.04 -0.37
C GLY A 90 -20.78 -4.66 -1.57
N TYR A 91 -21.98 -4.11 -1.36
CA TYR A 91 -22.84 -3.63 -2.43
C TYR A 91 -23.43 -2.25 -2.12
N GLU A 92 -23.86 -1.56 -3.18
CA GLU A 92 -24.59 -0.30 -3.11
C GLU A 92 -25.76 -0.31 -4.11
N THR A 93 -26.87 0.33 -3.74
CA THR A 93 -27.97 0.62 -4.68
C THR A 93 -27.85 2.06 -5.19
N VAL A 94 -27.62 2.23 -6.50
CA VAL A 94 -27.52 3.53 -7.16
C VAL A 94 -28.55 3.60 -8.27
N GLY A 95 -29.45 4.60 -8.24
CA GLY A 95 -30.51 4.74 -9.24
C GLY A 95 -31.44 3.52 -9.33
N GLY A 96 -31.65 2.79 -8.22
CA GLY A 96 -32.42 1.55 -8.19
C GLY A 96 -31.66 0.30 -8.66
N VAL A 97 -30.39 0.44 -9.05
CA VAL A 97 -29.54 -0.68 -9.50
C VAL A 97 -28.62 -1.11 -8.36
N TYR A 98 -28.75 -2.35 -7.93
CA TYR A 98 -27.87 -2.96 -6.92
C TYR A 98 -26.56 -3.43 -7.58
N GLN A 99 -25.43 -2.91 -7.14
CA GLN A 99 -24.15 -3.04 -7.82
C GLN A 99 -23.04 -3.40 -6.83
N PRO A 100 -22.10 -4.28 -7.21
CA PRO A 100 -21.01 -4.68 -6.33
C PRO A 100 -20.05 -3.52 -6.08
N HIS A 101 -19.28 -3.65 -5.01
CA HIS A 101 -18.22 -2.71 -4.70
C HIS A 101 -17.14 -2.73 -5.79
N GLU A 102 -16.70 -1.55 -6.19
CA GLU A 102 -15.61 -1.40 -7.16
C GLU A 102 -14.32 -1.95 -6.54
N GLN A 103 -13.55 -2.76 -7.27
CA GLN A 103 -12.23 -3.26 -6.83
C GLN A 103 -11.17 -2.13 -6.69
N THR A 104 -11.61 -0.89 -6.58
CA THR A 104 -10.80 0.31 -6.35
C THR A 104 -10.15 0.24 -4.96
N PRO A 105 -8.81 0.21 -4.89
CA PRO A 105 -8.14 0.11 -3.61
C PRO A 105 -8.38 1.30 -2.71
N PHE A 106 -8.32 1.04 -1.41
CA PHE A 106 -8.44 2.00 -0.34
C PHE A 106 -7.50 1.68 0.79
N HIS A 107 -7.42 2.59 1.74
CA HIS A 107 -6.48 2.43 2.84
C HIS A 107 -7.15 1.89 4.10
N VAL A 108 -6.42 1.01 4.78
CA VAL A 108 -6.78 0.48 6.10
C VAL A 108 -5.75 0.95 7.12
N SER A 109 -6.12 1.07 8.40
CA SER A 109 -5.21 1.50 9.47
C SER A 109 -4.72 0.34 10.33
N GLU A 110 -5.30 -0.85 10.16
CA GLU A 110 -4.71 -2.13 10.54
C GLU A 110 -4.47 -2.94 9.25
N PRO A 111 -3.31 -3.59 9.09
CA PRO A 111 -2.89 -4.12 7.78
C PRO A 111 -3.48 -5.51 7.50
N TRP A 112 -4.80 -5.62 7.65
CA TRP A 112 -5.57 -6.82 7.36
C TRP A 112 -6.96 -6.46 6.83
N ILE A 113 -7.52 -7.38 6.04
CA ILE A 113 -8.89 -7.36 5.54
C ILE A 113 -9.41 -8.79 5.54
N GLY A 114 -10.69 -9.01 5.79
CA GLY A 114 -11.26 -10.35 5.81
C GLY A 114 -12.68 -10.42 5.31
N VAL A 115 -13.15 -11.66 5.16
CA VAL A 115 -14.54 -11.99 4.81
C VAL A 115 -15.12 -12.79 5.96
N GLN A 116 -16.32 -12.43 6.40
CA GLN A 116 -17.12 -13.25 7.30
C GLN A 116 -17.51 -14.54 6.59
N VAL A 117 -17.16 -15.69 7.17
CA VAL A 117 -17.41 -17.04 6.61
C VAL A 117 -18.37 -17.86 7.47
N GLY A 118 -18.87 -17.29 8.56
CA GLY A 118 -19.76 -17.96 9.50
C GLY A 118 -19.87 -17.22 10.82
N THR A 119 -20.34 -17.93 11.84
CA THR A 119 -20.39 -17.47 13.22
C THR A 119 -19.88 -18.55 14.18
N VAL A 120 -19.26 -18.13 15.28
CA VAL A 120 -18.91 -18.98 16.42
C VAL A 120 -19.59 -18.39 17.65
N GLY A 121 -20.64 -19.04 18.14
CA GLY A 121 -21.55 -18.42 19.11
C GLY A 121 -22.20 -17.16 18.52
N SER A 122 -22.02 -16.02 19.18
CA SER A 122 -22.50 -14.71 18.72
C SER A 122 -21.46 -13.91 17.93
N GLU A 123 -20.24 -14.42 17.76
CA GLU A 123 -19.15 -13.71 17.11
C GLU A 123 -19.04 -14.08 15.62
N MET A 124 -18.60 -13.13 14.79
CA MET A 124 -18.28 -13.39 13.38
C MET A 124 -17.05 -14.28 13.28
N LEU A 125 -17.15 -15.37 12.51
CA LEU A 125 -15.98 -16.11 12.04
C LEU A 125 -15.49 -15.48 10.75
N VAL A 126 -14.22 -15.09 10.69
CA VAL A 126 -13.64 -14.33 9.59
C VAL A 126 -12.43 -15.07 9.03
N ALA A 127 -12.36 -15.17 7.70
CA ALA A 127 -11.15 -15.52 6.99
C ALA A 127 -10.45 -14.24 6.54
N ALA A 128 -9.31 -13.92 7.15
CA ALA A 128 -8.57 -12.68 6.96
C ALA A 128 -7.27 -12.88 6.18
N LEU A 129 -6.97 -11.91 5.33
CA LEU A 129 -5.67 -11.67 4.74
C LEU A 129 -4.94 -10.60 5.56
N TYR A 130 -3.78 -10.95 6.10
CA TYR A 130 -2.84 -10.03 6.74
C TYR A 130 -1.56 -9.91 5.90
N CYS A 131 -1.06 -8.69 5.69
CA CYS A 131 0.27 -8.44 5.13
C CYS A 131 0.98 -7.40 6.00
N PRO A 132 2.26 -7.53 6.37
CA PRO A 132 2.93 -6.52 7.20
C PRO A 132 2.90 -5.10 6.61
N ASP A 133 2.93 -4.99 5.29
CA ASP A 133 2.85 -3.78 4.46
C ASP A 133 1.46 -3.52 3.88
N GLY A 134 0.45 -4.29 4.30
CA GLY A 134 -0.89 -4.35 3.72
C GLY A 134 -1.81 -3.19 4.09
N TYR A 135 -1.41 -1.95 3.85
CA TYR A 135 -2.21 -0.76 4.17
C TYR A 135 -3.03 -0.23 3.00
N ARG A 136 -2.84 -0.78 1.79
CA ARG A 136 -3.66 -0.53 0.60
C ARG A 136 -4.36 -1.80 0.18
N MET A 137 -5.65 -1.92 0.44
CA MET A 137 -6.42 -3.13 0.18
C MET A 137 -7.51 -2.85 -0.84
N CYS A 138 -7.99 -3.88 -1.54
CA CYS A 138 -9.24 -3.81 -2.29
C CYS A 138 -10.10 -5.04 -2.04
N TYR A 139 -11.38 -4.93 -2.39
CA TYR A 139 -12.29 -6.06 -2.42
C TYR A 139 -13.35 -5.88 -3.50
N THR A 140 -13.96 -7.00 -3.92
CA THR A 140 -15.17 -7.00 -4.74
C THR A 140 -15.92 -8.33 -4.59
N HIS A 141 -17.16 -8.38 -5.08
CA HIS A 141 -17.93 -9.60 -5.21
C HIS A 141 -18.20 -9.89 -6.69
N TYR A 142 -17.88 -11.10 -7.15
CA TYR A 142 -18.08 -11.47 -8.55
C TYR A 142 -19.51 -11.91 -8.89
N ALA A 143 -20.33 -12.26 -7.89
CA ALA A 143 -21.73 -12.66 -8.11
C ALA A 143 -22.69 -11.89 -7.18
N GLN A 144 -23.60 -11.12 -7.78
CA GLN A 144 -24.60 -10.32 -7.06
C GLN A 144 -25.60 -11.16 -6.27
N ASN A 145 -26.28 -12.07 -6.95
CA ASN A 145 -27.19 -13.01 -6.34
C ASN A 145 -26.41 -14.27 -6.02
N ASP A 146 -26.38 -14.61 -4.74
CA ASP A 146 -25.76 -15.84 -4.27
C ASP A 146 -26.82 -16.65 -3.54
N THR A 147 -27.32 -17.66 -4.24
CA THR A 147 -28.13 -18.73 -3.65
C THR A 147 -27.27 -19.90 -3.22
N GLY A 148 -25.96 -19.72 -3.20
CA GLY A 148 -25.01 -20.78 -3.02
C GLY A 148 -24.93 -21.28 -1.60
N THR A 149 -24.94 -22.60 -1.50
CA THR A 149 -24.93 -23.34 -0.24
C THR A 149 -23.59 -24.03 0.00
N THR A 150 -22.71 -24.07 -1.00
CA THR A 150 -21.40 -24.71 -0.95
C THR A 150 -20.27 -23.82 -1.46
N ASP A 151 -19.02 -24.20 -1.17
CA ASP A 151 -17.79 -23.54 -1.60
C ASP A 151 -17.48 -23.72 -3.09
N LEU A 152 -18.21 -24.57 -3.81
CA LEU A 152 -18.04 -24.82 -5.24
C LEU A 152 -18.89 -23.88 -6.14
N GLU A 153 -19.69 -23.00 -5.54
CA GLU A 153 -20.64 -22.16 -6.27
C GLU A 153 -20.06 -20.81 -6.71
N ASN A 154 -20.80 -20.08 -7.56
CA ASN A 154 -20.27 -18.93 -8.30
C ASN A 154 -19.91 -17.71 -7.42
N ALA A 155 -20.42 -17.65 -6.20
CA ALA A 155 -20.19 -16.50 -5.34
C ALA A 155 -18.79 -16.49 -4.75
N CYS A 156 -17.92 -15.75 -5.42
CA CYS A 156 -16.57 -15.48 -4.99
C CYS A 156 -16.47 -14.05 -4.45
N THR A 157 -15.97 -13.94 -3.23
CA THR A 157 -15.49 -12.69 -2.65
C THR A 157 -14.00 -12.59 -2.87
N TYR A 158 -13.59 -11.48 -3.50
CA TYR A 158 -12.22 -11.17 -3.79
C TYR A 158 -11.70 -10.15 -2.78
N LEU A 159 -10.55 -10.43 -2.18
CA LEU A 159 -9.76 -9.49 -1.40
C LEU A 159 -8.33 -9.44 -1.97
N ALA A 160 -7.69 -8.29 -1.95
CA ALA A 160 -6.26 -8.22 -2.22
C ALA A 160 -5.55 -7.12 -1.45
N ASN A 161 -4.29 -7.38 -1.11
CA ASN A 161 -3.33 -6.32 -0.89
C ASN A 161 -2.90 -5.76 -2.23
N SER A 162 -3.07 -4.46 -2.40
CA SER A 162 -2.96 -3.76 -3.67
C SER A 162 -1.92 -2.64 -3.61
N PRO A 163 -0.64 -2.85 -3.28
CA PRO A 163 0.35 -1.79 -3.28
C PRO A 163 0.65 -1.28 -4.70
N MET A 164 1.15 -0.04 -4.79
CA MET A 164 1.79 0.46 -6.01
C MET A 164 3.25 0.06 -5.98
N ALA A 165 3.76 -0.64 -6.99
CA ALA A 165 5.15 -1.08 -7.02
C ALA A 165 5.74 -1.10 -8.43
N ILE A 166 7.06 -0.97 -8.49
CA ILE A 166 7.86 -1.19 -9.70
C ILE A 166 8.45 -2.60 -9.64
N ILE A 167 8.22 -3.39 -10.69
CA ILE A 167 8.81 -4.72 -10.87
C ILE A 167 9.91 -4.64 -11.94
N ASP A 168 11.15 -4.45 -11.49
CA ASP A 168 12.33 -4.37 -12.34
C ASP A 168 12.66 -5.72 -12.99
N SER A 169 13.39 -5.65 -14.09
CA SER A 169 13.75 -6.82 -14.91
C SER A 169 14.62 -7.83 -14.18
N ASP A 170 15.48 -7.39 -13.25
CA ASP A 170 16.57 -8.20 -12.68
C ASP A 170 16.56 -8.22 -11.14
N ALA A 171 15.45 -7.85 -10.52
CA ALA A 171 15.32 -7.73 -9.08
C ALA A 171 14.80 -9.02 -8.43
N THR A 172 15.17 -9.20 -7.15
CA THR A 172 14.57 -10.20 -6.27
C THR A 172 13.72 -9.50 -5.22
N TYR A 173 12.47 -9.93 -5.10
CA TYR A 173 11.49 -9.40 -4.16
C TYR A 173 11.13 -10.43 -3.10
N TYR A 174 10.85 -9.96 -1.89
CA TYR A 174 10.44 -10.79 -0.76
C TYR A 174 9.12 -10.28 -0.21
N TRP A 175 8.14 -11.17 -0.07
CA TRP A 175 6.82 -10.83 0.44
C TRP A 175 6.39 -11.78 1.55
N ARG A 176 5.66 -11.25 2.52
CA ARG A 176 5.08 -12.01 3.63
C ARG A 176 3.60 -11.68 3.75
N HIS A 177 2.81 -12.70 4.02
CA HIS A 177 1.41 -12.55 4.38
C HIS A 177 0.98 -13.76 5.20
N ALA A 178 -0.19 -13.64 5.83
CA ALA A 178 -0.86 -14.76 6.47
C ALA A 178 -2.32 -14.79 6.05
N TYR A 179 -2.85 -16.00 5.85
CA TYR A 179 -4.28 -16.25 5.83
C TYR A 179 -4.69 -16.73 7.21
N ILE A 180 -5.66 -16.09 7.84
CA ILE A 180 -6.00 -16.30 9.25
C ILE A 180 -7.48 -16.64 9.35
N LEU A 181 -7.83 -17.70 10.07
CA LEU A 181 -9.22 -18.04 10.37
C LEU A 181 -9.53 -17.81 11.86
N GLY A 182 -10.54 -17.02 12.18
CA GLY A 182 -10.91 -16.77 13.57
C GLY A 182 -11.93 -15.66 13.76
N THR A 183 -12.24 -15.37 15.02
CA THR A 183 -12.98 -14.15 15.36
C THR A 183 -12.12 -12.91 15.15
N VAL A 184 -12.74 -11.73 15.10
CA VAL A 184 -12.03 -10.45 14.92
C VAL A 184 -10.94 -10.27 15.99
N ASP A 185 -11.24 -10.62 17.24
CA ASP A 185 -10.28 -10.52 18.33
C ASP A 185 -9.09 -11.46 18.14
N GLN A 186 -9.35 -12.66 17.69
CA GLN A 186 -8.32 -13.64 17.43
C GLN A 186 -7.41 -13.28 16.23
N ILE A 187 -7.98 -12.65 15.20
CA ILE A 187 -7.22 -12.07 14.10
C ILE A 187 -6.35 -10.93 14.63
N ARG A 188 -6.91 -10.03 15.43
CA ARG A 188 -6.14 -8.93 16.04
C ARG A 188 -5.04 -9.41 16.95
N ASP A 189 -5.25 -10.46 17.74
CA ASP A 189 -4.20 -11.05 18.57
C ASP A 189 -3.00 -11.48 17.71
N TYR A 190 -3.27 -12.14 16.58
CA TYR A 190 -2.22 -12.51 15.63
C TYR A 190 -1.54 -11.27 15.03
N VAL A 191 -2.33 -10.31 14.50
CA VAL A 191 -1.83 -9.12 13.80
C VAL A 191 -1.03 -8.20 14.74
N TYR A 192 -1.48 -8.03 15.98
CA TYR A 192 -0.89 -7.13 16.98
C TYR A 192 0.41 -7.72 17.57
N ALA A 193 0.59 -9.05 17.49
CA ALA A 193 1.83 -9.72 17.86
C ALA A 193 2.94 -9.59 16.81
N GLN A 194 2.63 -9.13 15.59
CA GLN A 194 3.61 -8.99 14.52
C GLN A 194 4.48 -7.74 14.72
N ALA A 195 5.74 -7.82 14.26
CA ALA A 195 6.60 -6.66 14.21
C ALA A 195 5.98 -5.55 13.35
N ARG A 196 6.00 -4.32 13.85
CA ARG A 196 5.46 -3.15 13.17
C ARG A 196 6.42 -1.99 13.25
N GLN A 197 6.42 -1.20 12.18
CA GLN A 197 7.17 0.04 12.13
C GLN A 197 6.38 1.13 12.85
N ALA A 198 6.70 1.37 14.13
CA ALA A 198 6.01 2.37 14.95
C ALA A 198 6.17 3.81 14.42
N LYS A 199 7.29 4.08 13.74
CA LYS A 199 7.56 5.34 13.05
C LYS A 199 8.24 5.09 11.71
N PRO A 200 7.98 5.90 10.67
CA PRO A 200 8.71 5.90 9.42
C PRO A 200 10.23 5.94 9.61
N ASP A 201 10.94 5.05 8.93
CA ASP A 201 12.39 4.93 8.90
C ASP A 201 12.77 3.97 7.77
N TRP A 202 13.24 4.53 6.66
CA TRP A 202 13.61 3.81 5.46
C TRP A 202 15.02 4.19 5.05
N SER A 203 15.89 3.19 4.96
CA SER A 203 17.25 3.35 4.46
C SER A 203 17.36 2.73 3.08
N PHE A 204 17.82 3.51 2.10
CA PHE A 204 17.92 3.13 0.70
C PHE A 204 19.32 2.61 0.41
N THR A 205 19.49 1.30 0.59
CA THR A 205 20.75 0.58 0.43
C THR A 205 20.66 -0.43 -0.70
N MET A 206 21.78 -1.03 -1.11
CA MET A 206 21.76 -2.16 -2.04
C MET A 206 20.90 -3.32 -1.55
N ALA A 207 20.83 -3.53 -0.23
CA ALA A 207 20.05 -4.60 0.38
C ALA A 207 18.55 -4.28 0.46
N ASN A 208 18.19 -3.03 0.77
CA ASN A 208 16.79 -2.63 0.99
C ASN A 208 16.11 -2.13 -0.29
N GLY A 209 16.87 -1.70 -1.29
CA GLY A 209 16.36 -1.09 -2.51
C GLY A 209 15.47 0.12 -2.21
N ARG A 210 14.28 0.14 -2.82
CA ARG A 210 13.33 1.25 -2.70
C ARG A 210 12.51 1.26 -1.41
N ASN A 211 12.53 0.23 -0.58
CA ASN A 211 11.59 0.09 0.57
C ASN A 211 10.13 0.39 0.15
N ASP A 212 9.68 -0.15 -0.99
CA ASP A 212 8.35 0.09 -1.59
C ASP A 212 8.01 1.56 -1.93
N PHE A 213 8.99 2.47 -1.90
CA PHE A 213 8.83 3.78 -2.55
C PHE A 213 8.78 3.63 -4.06
N HIS A 214 8.13 4.60 -4.71
CA HIS A 214 8.19 4.75 -6.16
C HIS A 214 8.25 6.22 -6.57
N PRO A 215 8.88 6.54 -7.72
CA PRO A 215 8.72 7.84 -8.35
C PRO A 215 7.37 7.91 -9.06
N TRP A 216 6.63 8.98 -8.81
CA TRP A 216 5.49 9.39 -9.63
C TRP A 216 5.98 10.33 -10.72
N LYS A 217 5.62 10.06 -11.99
CA LYS A 217 6.05 10.83 -13.17
C LYS A 217 7.58 11.06 -13.20
N GLY A 218 8.34 10.01 -12.92
CA GLY A 218 9.80 10.04 -12.92
C GLY A 218 10.37 8.64 -13.15
N GLY A 219 11.68 8.52 -13.10
CA GLY A 219 12.39 7.25 -13.23
C GLY A 219 13.56 7.14 -12.25
N ASP A 220 14.18 5.98 -12.17
CA ASP A 220 15.34 5.78 -11.30
C ASP A 220 16.34 4.79 -11.88
N GLN A 221 17.36 4.45 -11.08
CA GLN A 221 18.46 3.58 -11.45
C GLN A 221 18.12 2.08 -11.58
N LYS A 222 16.85 1.66 -11.40
CA LYS A 222 16.41 0.26 -11.31
C LYS A 222 16.98 -0.48 -10.09
N MET A 223 16.35 -1.59 -9.72
CA MET A 223 16.92 -2.58 -8.79
C MET A 223 17.56 -3.75 -9.57
N PRO A 224 18.64 -4.35 -9.04
CA PRO A 224 19.33 -3.99 -7.79
C PRO A 224 20.08 -2.66 -7.88
N PHE A 225 20.19 -1.94 -6.75
CA PHE A 225 20.93 -0.68 -6.73
C PHE A 225 22.44 -0.93 -6.91
N PRO A 226 23.16 -0.08 -7.66
CA PRO A 226 24.61 -0.21 -7.83
C PRO A 226 25.40 0.26 -6.59
N GLN A 227 24.79 1.03 -5.69
CA GLN A 227 25.41 1.57 -4.47
C GLN A 227 24.35 1.92 -3.42
N ASP A 228 24.79 2.25 -2.20
CA ASP A 228 23.92 2.69 -1.10
C ASP A 228 23.43 4.12 -1.30
N SER A 229 22.44 4.25 -2.16
CA SER A 229 21.59 5.43 -2.34
C SER A 229 20.53 5.11 -3.39
N TRP A 230 19.33 5.63 -3.24
CA TRP A 230 18.33 5.64 -4.29
C TRP A 230 18.48 6.88 -5.16
N ARG A 231 18.96 6.70 -6.39
CA ARG A 231 19.06 7.76 -7.39
C ARG A 231 17.78 7.85 -8.21
N VAL A 232 17.04 8.93 -8.03
CA VAL A 232 15.79 9.24 -8.74
C VAL A 232 16.01 10.41 -9.67
N THR A 233 15.43 10.33 -10.86
CA THR A 233 15.42 11.39 -11.86
C THR A 233 14.00 11.91 -12.01
N MET A 234 13.82 13.21 -11.76
CA MET A 234 12.55 13.90 -11.94
C MET A 234 12.38 14.31 -13.40
N GLN A 235 11.20 14.05 -13.95
CA GLN A 235 10.93 14.17 -15.39
C GLN A 235 9.78 15.13 -15.71
N ASP A 236 8.98 15.50 -14.71
CA ASP A 236 7.79 16.34 -14.85
C ASP A 236 7.71 17.34 -13.69
N HIS A 237 6.93 18.40 -13.88
CA HIS A 237 6.63 19.40 -12.86
C HIS A 237 5.81 18.87 -11.68
N GLU A 238 5.20 17.69 -11.80
CA GLU A 238 4.54 16.99 -10.70
C GLU A 238 5.35 15.79 -10.17
N SER A 239 6.62 15.65 -10.56
CA SER A 239 7.43 14.53 -10.11
C SER A 239 7.60 14.54 -8.58
N LYS A 240 7.47 13.35 -7.98
CA LYS A 240 7.57 13.16 -6.54
C LYS A 240 7.95 11.72 -6.20
N LEU A 241 8.55 11.56 -5.03
CA LEU A 241 8.72 10.28 -4.37
C LEU A 241 7.47 10.00 -3.56
N VAL A 242 6.86 8.84 -3.78
CA VAL A 242 5.70 8.37 -3.03
C VAL A 242 6.16 7.22 -2.14
N SER A 243 5.97 7.38 -0.84
CA SER A 243 6.38 6.38 0.15
C SER A 243 5.53 5.13 0.15
N ALA A 244 6.08 4.06 0.75
CA ALA A 244 5.30 2.93 1.20
C ALA A 244 4.19 3.37 2.16
N MET A 245 3.10 2.61 2.19
CA MET A 245 2.00 2.92 3.09
C MET A 245 2.21 2.33 4.49
N GLY A 246 1.63 2.98 5.49
CA GLY A 246 1.68 2.55 6.88
C GLY A 246 0.53 3.06 7.72
N SER A 247 0.71 3.00 9.04
CA SER A 247 -0.27 3.48 10.02
C SER A 247 0.49 4.05 11.22
N TRP A 248 0.70 5.36 11.20
CA TRP A 248 1.52 6.06 12.18
C TRP A 248 0.73 7.16 12.87
N ALA A 249 0.70 7.17 14.20
CA ALA A 249 0.05 8.23 14.94
C ALA A 249 0.81 9.55 14.74
N ALA A 250 0.13 10.57 14.22
CA ALA A 250 0.71 11.90 13.99
C ALA A 250 1.27 12.49 15.29
N SER A 251 0.60 12.26 16.42
CA SER A 251 1.02 12.73 17.75
C SER A 251 2.38 12.17 18.20
N GLY A 252 2.83 11.05 17.62
CA GLY A 252 4.12 10.45 17.91
C GLY A 252 5.26 10.95 17.02
N ILE A 253 5.00 11.85 16.06
CA ILE A 253 5.95 12.31 15.07
C ILE A 253 5.97 13.84 15.06
N THR A 254 7.16 14.39 15.25
CA THR A 254 7.42 15.83 15.27
C THR A 254 8.08 16.29 13.99
N ASN A 255 9.05 15.51 13.49
CA ASN A 255 9.85 15.86 12.35
C ASN A 255 9.87 14.73 11.32
N LEU A 256 9.78 15.11 10.05
CA LEU A 256 10.18 14.28 8.92
C LEU A 256 11.60 14.69 8.49
N LYS A 257 12.51 13.73 8.40
CA LYS A 257 13.90 13.95 7.99
C LYS A 257 14.22 13.21 6.70
N ILE A 258 14.94 13.90 5.82
CA ILE A 258 15.34 13.38 4.51
C ILE A 258 16.84 13.59 4.35
N GLN A 259 17.60 12.50 4.31
CA GLN A 259 19.03 12.53 3.96
C GLN A 259 19.17 12.31 2.46
N MET A 260 19.54 13.38 1.73
CA MET A 260 19.74 13.30 0.29
C MET A 260 20.72 14.34 -0.23
N ALA A 261 21.35 14.04 -1.36
CA ALA A 261 21.94 15.05 -2.24
C ALA A 261 20.93 15.40 -3.34
N TYR A 262 20.77 16.69 -3.62
CA TYR A 262 19.86 17.20 -4.64
C TYR A 262 20.64 17.97 -5.71
N THR A 263 20.45 17.62 -6.98
CA THR A 263 20.99 18.37 -8.12
C THR A 263 19.83 18.92 -8.93
N GLY A 264 19.72 20.24 -9.00
CA GLY A 264 18.61 20.89 -9.68
C GLY A 264 18.58 22.39 -9.46
N SER A 265 17.53 23.02 -9.98
CA SER A 265 17.39 24.47 -10.02
C SER A 265 16.44 25.03 -8.97
N ARG A 266 15.65 24.16 -8.31
CA ARG A 266 14.68 24.60 -7.30
C ARG A 266 15.39 24.95 -6.01
N SER A 267 14.91 26.00 -5.34
CA SER A 267 15.34 26.36 -3.99
C SER A 267 14.44 25.78 -2.90
N ASN A 268 13.32 25.17 -3.29
CA ASN A 268 12.34 24.58 -2.38
C ASN A 268 11.80 23.28 -2.97
N LEU A 269 11.55 22.30 -2.10
CA LEU A 269 10.74 21.12 -2.38
C LEU A 269 9.53 21.11 -1.46
N PHE A 270 8.68 20.12 -1.66
CA PHE A 270 7.44 19.95 -0.94
C PHE A 270 7.36 18.58 -0.28
N ALA A 271 6.80 18.55 0.92
CA ALA A 271 6.39 17.35 1.62
C ALA A 271 4.88 17.39 1.85
N LEU A 272 4.19 16.31 1.50
CA LEU A 272 2.76 16.13 1.65
C LEU A 272 2.48 14.80 2.35
N TRP A 273 1.35 14.71 3.03
CA TRP A 273 0.91 13.47 3.64
C TRP A 273 -0.58 13.18 3.47
N LEU A 274 -0.88 11.89 3.39
CA LEU A 274 -2.25 11.36 3.45
C LEU A 274 -2.52 10.81 4.85
N ARG A 275 -3.74 11.09 5.35
CA ARG A 275 -4.23 10.48 6.60
C ARG A 275 -5.07 9.24 6.29
N SER A 276 -5.28 8.40 7.31
CA SER A 276 -6.19 7.27 7.25
C SER A 276 -7.57 7.69 6.77
N GLY A 277 -8.16 6.90 5.88
CA GLY A 277 -9.48 7.16 5.33
C GLY A 277 -9.55 8.40 4.44
N GLN A 278 -8.41 8.91 3.91
CA GLN A 278 -8.40 9.97 2.90
C GLN A 278 -7.96 9.46 1.53
N LYS A 279 -8.71 9.85 0.49
CA LYS A 279 -8.36 9.58 -0.90
C LYS A 279 -7.47 10.70 -1.47
N PRO A 280 -6.49 10.41 -2.33
CA PRO A 280 -5.65 11.44 -2.95
C PRO A 280 -6.43 12.53 -3.71
N ALA A 281 -7.42 12.15 -4.51
CA ALA A 281 -8.22 13.12 -5.24
C ALA A 281 -9.56 12.55 -5.69
N GLY A 282 -10.59 13.42 -5.69
CA GLY A 282 -11.91 13.19 -6.26
C GLY A 282 -12.71 12.07 -5.61
N PHE A 283 -14.02 12.09 -5.77
CA PHE A 283 -14.88 10.96 -5.46
C PHE A 283 -15.62 10.53 -6.70
N ASN A 284 -15.91 9.23 -6.80
CA ASN A 284 -16.86 8.72 -7.78
C ASN A 284 -18.28 9.12 -7.33
N PRO A 285 -18.92 10.13 -7.96
CA PRO A 285 -20.25 10.57 -7.56
C PRO A 285 -21.32 9.51 -7.80
N ASP A 286 -21.04 8.52 -8.66
CA ASP A 286 -21.93 7.41 -8.95
C ASP A 286 -21.89 6.33 -7.86
N ARG A 287 -21.03 6.48 -6.83
CA ARG A 287 -20.79 5.49 -5.76
C ARG A 287 -20.64 6.09 -4.35
N PRO A 288 -21.54 6.97 -3.89
CA PRO A 288 -21.30 7.79 -2.70
C PRO A 288 -21.17 6.97 -1.40
N SER A 289 -21.91 5.88 -1.24
CA SER A 289 -21.79 5.05 -0.02
C SER A 289 -20.50 4.24 -0.02
N GLN A 290 -20.03 3.76 -1.18
CA GLN A 290 -18.75 3.08 -1.27
C GLN A 290 -17.57 4.03 -1.02
N GLU A 291 -17.63 5.25 -1.58
CA GLU A 291 -16.60 6.26 -1.35
C GLU A 291 -16.56 6.68 0.13
N SER A 292 -17.71 6.94 0.77
CA SER A 292 -17.75 7.32 2.19
C SER A 292 -17.30 6.19 3.13
N LEU A 293 -17.56 4.93 2.80
CA LEU A 293 -17.10 3.78 3.57
C LEU A 293 -15.58 3.61 3.50
N ARG A 294 -15.00 3.75 2.31
CA ARG A 294 -13.56 3.62 2.06
C ARG A 294 -12.78 4.82 2.57
N TRP A 295 -13.35 6.01 2.41
CA TRP A 295 -12.70 7.30 2.63
C TRP A 295 -13.51 8.20 3.56
N PRO A 296 -13.73 7.78 4.82
CA PRO A 296 -14.56 8.52 5.77
C PRO A 296 -14.00 9.92 6.09
N ASN A 297 -12.74 10.19 5.79
CA ASN A 297 -12.08 11.48 6.01
C ASN A 297 -11.93 12.33 4.74
N GLY A 298 -12.65 11.98 3.66
CA GLY A 298 -12.73 12.81 2.47
C GLY A 298 -11.57 12.62 1.49
N THR A 299 -11.27 13.68 0.75
CA THR A 299 -10.10 13.76 -0.13
C THR A 299 -9.13 14.84 0.36
N ILE A 300 -7.90 14.82 -0.12
CA ILE A 300 -6.92 15.89 0.13
C ILE A 300 -7.06 17.08 -0.86
N ALA A 301 -8.00 17.03 -1.81
CA ALA A 301 -8.18 18.13 -2.76
C ALA A 301 -8.59 19.47 -2.09
N GLY A 302 -8.19 20.59 -2.71
CA GLY A 302 -8.59 21.93 -2.27
C GLY A 302 -7.87 22.39 -0.99
N PRO A 303 -8.57 23.02 -0.02
CA PRO A 303 -7.94 23.58 1.19
C PRO A 303 -7.20 22.54 2.06
N ALA A 304 -7.59 21.27 1.98
CA ALA A 304 -6.91 20.20 2.70
C ALA A 304 -5.44 20.06 2.25
N TYR A 305 -5.16 20.31 0.98
CA TYR A 305 -3.80 20.27 0.42
C TYR A 305 -2.87 21.24 1.15
N ASP A 306 -3.31 22.47 1.42
CA ASP A 306 -2.50 23.50 2.08
C ASP A 306 -2.24 23.20 3.57
N THR A 307 -3.16 22.48 4.21
CA THR A 307 -3.03 22.10 5.63
C THR A 307 -2.24 20.81 5.83
N GLN A 308 -2.22 19.92 4.84
CA GLN A 308 -1.55 18.62 4.87
C GLN A 308 -0.23 18.60 4.11
N SER A 309 0.46 19.74 4.13
CA SER A 309 1.70 19.87 3.40
C SER A 309 2.60 21.01 3.87
N MET A 310 3.87 20.95 3.45
CA MET A 310 4.93 21.88 3.79
C MET A 310 5.92 22.06 2.64
N THR A 311 6.33 23.31 2.40
CA THR A 311 7.56 23.58 1.65
C THR A 311 8.77 23.51 2.57
N PHE A 312 9.91 23.10 2.03
CA PHE A 312 11.18 23.14 2.74
C PHE A 312 12.32 23.55 1.79
N PRO A 313 13.30 24.34 2.28
CA PRO A 313 14.39 24.82 1.45
C PRO A 313 15.36 23.70 1.08
N VAL A 314 15.88 23.74 -0.15
CA VAL A 314 16.90 22.82 -0.66
C VAL A 314 18.00 23.56 -1.40
N THR A 315 19.17 22.93 -1.51
CA THR A 315 20.29 23.42 -2.32
C THR A 315 20.60 22.41 -3.41
N GLY A 316 20.49 22.82 -4.67
CA GLY A 316 20.63 21.97 -5.85
C GLY A 316 22.07 21.74 -6.32
N ASP A 317 23.04 21.75 -5.41
CA ASP A 317 24.48 21.66 -5.70
C ASP A 317 25.04 20.23 -5.71
N GLY A 318 24.18 19.22 -5.53
CA GLY A 318 24.58 17.81 -5.46
C GLY A 318 25.26 17.41 -4.15
N VAL A 319 25.30 18.27 -3.14
CA VAL A 319 25.88 17.95 -1.83
C VAL A 319 24.83 17.34 -0.91
N GLU A 320 25.21 16.25 -0.25
CA GLU A 320 24.34 15.54 0.69
C GLU A 320 24.06 16.38 1.94
N ARG A 321 22.78 16.43 2.33
CA ARG A 321 22.29 17.11 3.53
C ARG A 321 21.19 16.31 4.20
N VAL A 322 20.95 16.62 5.47
CA VAL A 322 19.73 16.20 6.18
C VAL A 322 18.77 17.38 6.24
N TYR A 323 17.69 17.29 5.48
CA TYR A 323 16.59 18.25 5.53
C TYR A 323 15.62 17.84 6.63
N THR A 324 15.30 18.76 7.54
CA THR A 324 14.38 18.51 8.66
C THR A 324 13.11 19.35 8.49
N ILE A 325 11.96 18.71 8.54
CA ILE A 325 10.65 19.31 8.32
C ILE A 325 9.81 19.13 9.58
N ASN A 326 9.49 20.21 10.29
CA ASN A 326 8.66 20.19 11.48
C ASN A 326 7.17 20.04 11.12
N VAL A 327 6.77 18.81 10.83
CA VAL A 327 5.41 18.46 10.43
C VAL A 327 4.39 18.74 11.52
N ALA A 328 4.77 18.63 12.80
CA ALA A 328 3.88 18.92 13.93
C ALA A 328 3.43 20.39 14.02
N SER A 329 4.11 21.31 13.33
CA SER A 329 3.68 22.71 13.26
C SER A 329 2.47 22.95 12.34
N LYS A 330 2.08 21.96 11.52
CA LYS A 330 0.97 22.09 10.57
C LYS A 330 -0.33 21.60 11.16
N SER A 331 -1.40 22.38 11.00
CA SER A 331 -2.73 22.05 11.51
C SER A 331 -3.31 20.76 10.92
N GLY A 332 -2.91 20.38 9.70
CA GLY A 332 -3.29 19.11 9.08
C GLY A 332 -2.49 17.90 9.56
N TRP A 333 -1.50 18.07 10.45
CA TRP A 333 -0.73 16.97 11.04
C TRP A 333 -1.47 16.34 12.22
N THR A 334 -2.49 15.54 11.92
CA THR A 334 -3.39 14.94 12.91
C THR A 334 -3.78 13.52 12.55
N GLY A 335 -4.27 12.76 13.54
CA GLY A 335 -4.81 11.42 13.34
C GLY A 335 -3.73 10.38 13.00
N ILE A 336 -4.04 9.52 12.04
CA ILE A 336 -3.15 8.47 11.55
C ILE A 336 -2.62 8.87 10.19
N ILE A 337 -1.30 8.97 10.04
CA ILE A 337 -0.62 9.20 8.78
C ILE A 337 -0.39 7.88 8.09
N GLN A 338 -0.63 7.83 6.77
CA GLN A 338 -0.52 6.60 5.98
C GLN A 338 0.50 6.68 4.87
N GLN A 339 0.77 7.85 4.32
CA GLN A 339 1.71 7.99 3.21
C GLN A 339 2.27 9.41 3.19
N PHE A 340 3.53 9.51 2.81
CA PHE A 340 4.23 10.74 2.47
C PHE A 340 4.50 10.83 0.96
N GLU A 341 4.47 12.05 0.46
CA GLU A 341 4.96 12.43 -0.86
C GLU A 341 6.03 13.51 -0.72
N ILE A 342 7.14 13.40 -1.44
CA ILE A 342 8.26 14.34 -1.40
C ILE A 342 8.68 14.71 -2.83
N GLY A 343 8.62 15.99 -3.19
CA GLY A 343 9.03 16.41 -4.52
C GLY A 343 8.47 17.77 -4.90
N TYR A 344 7.89 17.86 -6.08
CA TYR A 344 7.33 19.11 -6.59
C TYR A 344 5.85 19.27 -6.25
N TYR A 345 5.41 20.52 -6.16
CA TYR A 345 4.03 20.89 -5.92
C TYR A 345 3.26 21.00 -7.25
N TYR A 346 2.06 20.40 -7.34
CA TYR A 346 1.27 20.36 -8.58
C TYR A 346 0.92 21.73 -9.15
N GLY A 347 0.74 22.75 -8.31
CA GLY A 347 0.43 24.11 -8.74
C GLY A 347 1.65 24.98 -9.06
N TRP A 348 2.87 24.43 -9.05
CA TRP A 348 4.04 25.18 -9.50
C TRP A 348 4.04 25.27 -11.02
N ALA A 349 3.55 26.40 -11.53
CA ALA A 349 3.66 26.73 -12.94
C ALA A 349 5.14 26.82 -13.36
N GLY A 350 5.45 26.31 -14.55
CA GLY A 350 6.78 26.37 -15.18
C GLY A 350 7.36 25.00 -15.50
N SER A 351 8.22 24.95 -16.51
CA SER A 351 8.99 23.75 -16.85
C SER A 351 9.95 23.42 -15.71
N VAL A 352 9.84 22.23 -15.12
CA VAL A 352 11.02 21.61 -14.50
C VAL A 352 12.00 21.32 -15.63
N ASN A 353 13.27 21.66 -15.45
CA ASN A 353 14.31 21.17 -16.35
C ASN A 353 14.33 19.64 -16.20
N PRO A 354 13.89 18.87 -17.21
CA PRO A 354 13.89 17.42 -17.09
C PRO A 354 15.29 16.94 -16.72
N GLY A 355 15.40 16.06 -15.73
CA GLY A 355 16.69 15.51 -15.32
C GLY A 355 17.25 15.99 -13.98
N GLU A 356 16.49 16.72 -13.16
CA GLU A 356 16.86 16.95 -11.76
C GLU A 356 16.94 15.63 -10.97
N ILE A 357 17.86 15.56 -10.00
CA ILE A 357 18.29 14.30 -9.39
C ILE A 357 18.14 14.36 -7.88
N PHE A 358 17.47 13.36 -7.32
CA PHE A 358 17.50 13.09 -5.88
C PHE A 358 18.36 11.84 -5.67
N ASN A 359 19.45 11.97 -4.92
CA ASN A 359 20.22 10.84 -4.41
C ASN A 359 19.88 10.66 -2.94
N VAL A 360 18.88 9.83 -2.65
CA VAL A 360 18.30 9.66 -1.31
C VAL A 360 18.97 8.50 -0.58
N LYS A 361 19.44 8.73 0.65
CA LYS A 361 19.99 7.67 1.50
C LYS A 361 19.04 7.19 2.57
N ARG A 362 18.28 8.12 3.18
CA ARG A 362 17.36 7.78 4.26
C ARG A 362 16.20 8.76 4.36
N ILE A 363 15.02 8.27 4.71
CA ILE A 363 13.86 9.08 5.08
C ILE A 363 13.32 8.51 6.40
N TRP A 364 13.18 9.32 7.44
CA TRP A 364 12.72 8.86 8.76
C TRP A 364 11.96 9.94 9.53
N CYS A 365 11.24 9.52 10.55
CA CYS A 365 10.48 10.40 11.44
C CYS A 365 11.00 10.32 12.88
N GLU A 366 10.98 11.47 13.57
CA GLU A 366 11.36 11.61 15.00
C GLU A 366 10.17 11.89 15.91
#